data_AF-A0A3B3BYX3-F1
#
_entry.id   AF-A0A3B3BYX3-F1
#
_cell.length_a   1.000
_cell.length_b   1.000
_cell.length_c   1.000
_cell.angle_alpha   90.00
_cell.angle_beta   90.00
_cell.angle_gamma   90.00
#
_symmetry.space_group_name_H-M   'P 1'
#
loop_
_entity.id
_entity.type
_entity.pdbx_description
1 polymer ?
#
loop_
_entity_poly.entity_id
_entity_poly.type
_entity_poly.pdbx_seq_one_letter_code
_entity_poly.pdbx_strand_id
1 'polypeptide(L)'
;MSNRIQPAAPEEYVPMVKEVGLALRTLLATVDETIPVLPAGTHREIEMAQKLLNSDLAELIAKMKLAQQYVMTSLQKDYKKQMLMAAHALAVDAKNLLDVIDQARLKLINQTRPL
;
A
#
# COMPACT_ATOMS: atom_id res chain seq x y z
N MET A 1 3.34 29.69 6.33
CA MET A 1 3.85 28.59 7.14
C MET A 1 4.39 27.52 6.20
N SER A 2 5.69 27.57 5.93
CA SER A 2 6.32 26.74 4.90
C SER A 2 6.64 25.38 5.50
N ASN A 3 5.83 24.36 5.20
CA ASN A 3 6.12 22.97 5.52
C ASN A 3 7.34 22.55 4.68
N ARG A 4 8.53 22.93 5.15
CA ARG A 4 9.79 22.39 4.61
C ARG A 4 9.77 20.93 5.01
N ILE A 5 9.41 20.07 4.05
CA ILE A 5 9.78 18.66 4.07
C ILE A 5 11.31 18.68 4.16
N GLN A 6 11.85 18.68 5.37
CA GLN A 6 13.28 18.53 5.58
C GLN A 6 13.67 17.24 4.86
N PRO A 7 14.77 17.23 4.11
CA PRO A 7 15.23 16.00 3.51
C PRO A 7 15.55 15.03 4.65
N ALA A 8 14.63 14.09 4.92
CA ALA A 8 14.87 12.94 5.76
C ALA A 8 16.21 12.33 5.35
N ALA A 9 17.02 12.00 6.34
CA ALA A 9 18.34 11.48 6.07
C ALA A 9 18.21 10.17 5.27
N PRO A 10 19.15 9.86 4.35
CA PRO A 10 19.12 8.59 3.64
C PRO A 10 18.98 7.36 4.54
N GLU A 11 19.47 7.45 5.77
CA GLU A 11 19.34 6.41 6.78
C GLU A 11 17.89 6.18 7.23
N GLU A 12 17.00 7.17 7.08
CA GLU A 12 15.59 7.10 7.50
C GLU A 12 14.66 6.50 6.44
N TYR A 13 15.07 6.45 5.16
CA TYR A 13 14.23 5.88 4.10
C TYR A 13 14.00 4.37 4.31
N VAL A 14 15.04 3.65 4.72
CA VAL A 14 14.96 2.20 4.98
C VAL A 14 13.95 1.88 6.08
N PRO A 15 14.03 2.45 7.30
CA PRO A 15 13.04 2.18 8.34
C PRO A 15 11.63 2.60 7.92
N MET A 16 11.45 3.74 7.24
CA MET A 16 10.13 4.15 6.75
C MET A 16 9.49 3.11 5.81
N VAL A 17 10.20 2.63 4.80
CA VAL A 17 9.66 1.61 3.88
C VAL A 17 9.45 0.27 4.58
N LYS A 18 10.28 -0.04 5.58
CA LYS A 18 10.13 -1.24 6.40
C LYS A 18 8.83 -1.19 7.22
N GLU A 19 8.49 -0.04 7.80
CA GLU A 19 7.22 0.16 8.50
C GLU A 19 6.03 0.05 7.55
N VAL A 20 6.12 0.65 6.36
CA VAL A 20 5.09 0.53 5.31
C VAL A 20 4.90 -0.94 4.91
N GLY A 21 5.99 -1.69 4.69
CA GLY A 21 5.93 -3.11 4.35
C GLY A 21 5.35 -3.97 5.48
N LEU A 22 5.66 -3.65 6.75
CA LEU A 22 5.08 -4.33 7.90
C LEU A 22 3.57 -4.07 8.00
N ALA A 23 3.15 -2.81 7.89
CA ALA A 23 1.75 -2.43 7.91
C ALA A 23 0.97 -3.12 6.77
N LEU A 24 1.55 -3.15 5.57
CA LEU A 24 0.95 -3.84 4.43
C LEU A 24 0.81 -5.34 4.68
N ARG A 25 1.85 -6.00 5.21
CA ARG A 25 1.79 -7.43 5.53
C ARG A 25 0.71 -7.74 6.56
N THR A 26 0.58 -6.93 7.61
CA THR A 26 -0.47 -7.07 8.62
C THR A 26 -1.85 -6.88 8.00
N LEU A 27 -2.01 -5.90 7.12
CA LEU A 27 -3.24 -5.68 6.37
C LEU A 27 -3.59 -6.90 5.52
N LEU A 28 -2.66 -7.38 4.69
CA LEU A 28 -2.86 -8.55 3.82
C LEU A 28 -3.25 -9.80 4.63
N ALA A 29 -2.61 -10.04 5.78
CA ALA A 29 -2.97 -11.14 6.67
C ALA A 29 -4.40 -11.00 7.23
N THR A 30 -4.78 -9.80 7.65
CA THR A 30 -6.15 -9.50 8.10
C THR A 30 -7.15 -9.72 6.95
N VAL A 31 -6.78 -9.35 5.73
CA VAL A 31 -7.61 -9.57 4.55
C VAL A 31 -7.78 -11.06 4.27
N ASP A 32 -6.70 -11.85 4.29
CA ASP A 32 -6.73 -13.30 4.09
C ASP A 32 -7.65 -14.02 5.09
N GLU A 33 -7.64 -13.60 6.36
CA GLU A 33 -8.55 -14.13 7.38
C GLU A 33 -10.02 -13.79 7.10
N THR A 34 -10.28 -12.73 6.35
CA THR A 34 -11.63 -12.25 6.03
C THR A 34 -12.15 -12.75 4.68
N ILE A 35 -11.29 -13.18 3.76
CA ILE A 35 -11.71 -13.77 2.48
C ILE A 35 -12.76 -14.89 2.67
N PRO A 36 -12.60 -15.86 3.59
CA PRO A 36 -13.56 -16.95 3.77
C PRO A 36 -14.97 -16.51 4.16
N VAL A 37 -15.11 -15.36 4.83
CA VAL A 37 -16.42 -14.82 5.24
C VAL A 37 -17.06 -13.93 4.20
N LEU A 38 -16.33 -13.57 3.14
CA LEU A 38 -16.81 -12.74 2.05
C LEU A 38 -17.42 -13.59 0.92
N PRO A 39 -18.32 -13.01 0.10
CA PRO A 39 -18.86 -13.69 -1.07
C PRO A 39 -17.77 -14.13 -2.06
N ALA A 40 -17.95 -15.31 -2.69
CA ALA A 40 -17.00 -15.84 -3.67
C ALA A 40 -16.71 -14.88 -4.84
N GLY A 41 -17.66 -14.01 -5.20
CA GLY A 41 -17.48 -13.00 -6.24
C GLY A 41 -16.41 -11.95 -5.91
N THR A 42 -16.14 -11.71 -4.63
CA THR A 42 -15.14 -10.74 -4.17
C THR A 42 -13.76 -11.36 -3.92
N HIS A 43 -13.65 -12.69 -3.83
CA HIS A 43 -12.37 -13.37 -3.59
C HIS A 43 -11.35 -13.05 -4.68
N ARG A 44 -11.77 -13.12 -5.95
CA ARG A 44 -10.88 -12.86 -7.09
C ARG A 44 -10.42 -11.40 -7.14
N GLU A 45 -11.30 -10.47 -6.79
CA GLU A 45 -10.97 -9.04 -6.75
C GLU A 45 -9.97 -8.73 -5.64
N ILE A 46 -10.18 -9.34 -4.46
CA ILE A 46 -9.26 -9.24 -3.33
C ILE A 46 -7.90 -9.85 -3.67
N GLU A 47 -7.84 -11.06 -4.23
CA GLU A 47 -6.57 -11.68 -4.65
C GLU A 47 -5.78 -10.81 -5.64
N MET A 48 -6.48 -10.20 -6.61
CA MET A 48 -5.84 -9.28 -7.57
C MET A 48 -5.31 -8.03 -6.87
N ALA A 49 -6.08 -7.43 -5.96
CA ALA A 49 -5.65 -6.27 -5.19
C ALA A 49 -4.48 -6.60 -4.25
N GLN A 50 -4.46 -7.77 -3.62
CA GLN A 50 -3.31 -8.23 -2.82
C GLN A 50 -2.04 -8.40 -3.68
N LYS A 51 -2.17 -8.94 -4.90
CA LYS A 51 -1.03 -9.05 -5.84
C LYS A 51 -0.54 -7.69 -6.31
N LEU A 52 -1.47 -6.77 -6.60
CA LEU A 52 -1.15 -5.39 -6.98
C LEU A 52 -0.34 -4.71 -5.87
N LEU A 53 -0.83 -4.76 -4.63
CA LEU A 53 -0.15 -4.20 -3.47
C LEU A 53 1.26 -4.75 -3.25
N ASN A 54 1.46 -6.06 -3.47
CA ASN A 54 2.80 -6.65 -3.41
C ASN A 54 3.72 -6.10 -4.53
N SER A 55 3.18 -5.89 -5.73
CA SER A 55 3.91 -5.28 -6.84
C SER A 55 4.28 -3.83 -6.53
N ASP A 56 3.33 -3.04 -6.01
CA ASP A 56 3.56 -1.63 -5.66
C ASP A 56 4.57 -1.49 -4.52
N LEU A 57 4.53 -2.38 -3.52
CA LEU A 57 5.53 -2.41 -2.46
C LEU A 57 6.91 -2.75 -3.03
N ALA A 58 7.01 -3.71 -3.95
CA ALA A 58 8.27 -4.05 -4.60
C ALA A 58 8.82 -2.87 -5.40
N GLU A 59 7.95 -2.13 -6.11
CA GLU A 59 8.33 -0.91 -6.82
C GLU A 59 8.79 0.18 -5.86
N LEU A 60 8.06 0.43 -4.77
CA LEU A 60 8.45 1.38 -3.73
C LEU A 60 9.84 1.05 -3.17
N ILE A 61 10.10 -0.22 -2.85
CA ILE A 61 11.42 -0.68 -2.36
C ILE A 61 12.50 -0.42 -3.42
N ALA A 62 12.23 -0.70 -4.70
CA ALA A 62 13.18 -0.44 -5.78
C ALA A 62 13.48 1.05 -5.93
N LYS A 63 12.46 1.91 -5.94
CA LYS A 63 12.61 3.37 -6.01
C LYS A 63 13.32 3.93 -4.78
N MET A 64 13.04 3.40 -3.59
CA MET A 64 13.72 3.77 -2.35
C MET A 64 15.21 3.40 -2.39
N LYS A 65 15.55 2.18 -2.84
CA LYS A 65 16.96 1.76 -3.00
C LYS A 65 17.71 2.69 -3.96
N LEU A 66 17.08 3.11 -5.05
CA LEU A 66 17.64 4.10 -5.97
C LEU A 66 17.79 5.46 -5.27
N ALA A 67 16.78 5.94 -4.55
CA ALA A 67 16.85 7.20 -3.82
C ALA A 67 17.99 7.20 -2.78
N GLN A 68 18.26 6.06 -2.13
CA GLN A 68 19.37 5.88 -1.21
C GLN A 68 20.73 5.84 -1.93
N GLN A 69 20.83 5.08 -3.03
CA GLN A 69 22.05 4.96 -3.82
C GLN A 69 22.48 6.28 -4.45
N TYR A 70 21.51 7.06 -4.92
CA TYR A 70 21.74 8.34 -5.61
C TYR A 70 21.62 9.55 -4.68
N VAL A 71 21.66 9.36 -3.36
CA VAL A 71 21.41 10.42 -2.38
C VAL A 71 22.46 11.53 -2.41
N MET A 72 23.69 11.21 -2.82
CA MET A 72 24.81 12.15 -2.96
C MET A 72 24.88 12.82 -4.35
N THR A 73 23.86 12.62 -5.19
CA THR A 73 23.84 13.11 -6.58
C THR A 73 22.72 14.11 -6.82
N SER A 74 22.80 14.86 -7.92
CA SER A 74 21.72 15.78 -8.35
C SER A 74 20.39 15.07 -8.60
N LEU A 75 20.41 13.75 -8.84
CA LEU A 75 19.23 12.92 -9.09
C LEU A 75 18.43 12.58 -7.82
N GLN A 76 18.94 12.89 -6.62
CA GLN A 76 18.26 12.61 -5.35
C GLN A 76 16.81 13.13 -5.34
N LYS A 77 16.59 14.35 -5.84
CA LYS A 77 15.25 14.96 -5.87
C LYS A 77 14.27 14.18 -6.74
N ASP A 78 14.72 13.70 -7.89
CA ASP A 78 13.89 12.95 -8.83
C ASP A 78 13.55 11.56 -8.28
N TYR A 79 14.53 10.84 -7.72
CA TYR A 79 14.28 9.54 -7.10
C TYR A 79 13.39 9.65 -5.86
N LYS A 80 13.58 10.69 -5.03
CA LYS A 80 12.69 10.96 -3.90
C LYS A 80 11.26 11.22 -4.38
N LYS A 81 11.07 12.00 -5.45
CA LYS A 81 9.75 12.24 -6.05
C LYS A 81 9.12 10.94 -6.55
N GLN A 82 9.89 10.10 -7.25
CA GLN A 82 9.41 8.79 -7.72
C GLN A 82 9.03 7.86 -6.56
N MET A 83 9.83 7.82 -5.50
CA MET A 83 9.53 7.05 -4.29
C MET A 83 8.23 7.52 -3.63
N LEU A 84 8.03 8.83 -3.49
CA LEU A 84 6.79 9.39 -2.94
C LEU A 84 5.58 9.09 -3.82
N MET A 85 5.74 9.10 -5.14
CA MET A 85 4.68 8.70 -6.07
C MET A 85 4.31 7.22 -5.92
N ALA A 86 5.31 6.33 -5.81
CA ALA A 86 5.08 4.90 -5.57
C ALA A 86 4.41 4.65 -4.21
N ALA A 87 4.85 5.35 -3.16
CA ALA A 87 4.23 5.26 -1.84
C ALA A 87 2.77 5.75 -1.85
N HIS A 88 2.48 6.82 -2.60
CA HIS A 88 1.13 7.32 -2.77
C HIS A 88 0.24 6.33 -3.53
N ALA A 89 0.74 5.74 -4.62
CA ALA A 89 0.02 4.70 -5.35
C ALA A 89 -0.34 3.53 -4.42
N LEU A 90 0.65 2.98 -3.71
CA LEU A 90 0.46 1.91 -2.72
C LEU A 90 -0.62 2.27 -1.68
N ALA A 91 -0.63 3.50 -1.17
CA ALA A 91 -1.63 3.94 -0.20
C ALA A 91 -3.04 4.02 -0.79
N VAL A 92 -3.16 4.47 -2.05
CA VAL A 92 -4.43 4.52 -2.79
C VAL A 92 -4.94 3.10 -3.05
N ASP A 93 -4.08 2.20 -3.50
CA ASP A 93 -4.44 0.80 -3.76
C ASP A 93 -4.82 0.06 -2.48
N ALA A 94 -4.14 0.36 -1.36
CA ALA A 94 -4.45 -0.25 -0.07
C ALA A 94 -5.81 0.23 0.45
N LYS A 95 -6.12 1.51 0.25
CA LYS A 95 -7.44 2.06 0.53
C LYS A 95 -8.50 1.42 -0.37
N ASN A 96 -8.24 1.27 -1.67
CA ASN A 96 -9.17 0.65 -2.60
C ASN A 96 -9.49 -0.80 -2.20
N LEU A 97 -8.48 -1.57 -1.75
CA LEU A 97 -8.71 -2.93 -1.23
C LEU A 97 -9.63 -2.92 0.00
N LEU A 98 -9.39 -2.02 0.95
CA LEU A 98 -10.25 -1.88 2.13
C LEU A 98 -11.68 -1.49 1.75
N ASP A 99 -11.85 -0.55 0.82
CA ASP A 99 -13.17 -0.12 0.33
C ASP A 99 -13.91 -1.29 -0.35
N VAL A 100 -13.22 -2.11 -1.15
CA VAL A 100 -13.80 -3.32 -1.78
C VAL A 100 -14.26 -4.32 -0.72
N ILE A 101 -13.45 -4.55 0.32
CA ILE A 101 -13.79 -5.45 1.43
C ILE A 101 -14.99 -4.92 2.21
N ASP A 102 -15.00 -3.63 2.55
CA ASP A 102 -16.11 -3.01 3.28
C ASP A 102 -17.41 -3.08 2.47
N GLN A 103 -17.35 -2.83 1.16
CA GLN A 103 -18.50 -3.04 0.28
C GLN A 103 -18.96 -4.50 0.22
N ALA A 104 -18.03 -5.45 0.19
CA ALA A 104 -18.32 -6.88 0.22
C ALA A 104 -19.04 -7.27 1.52
N ARG A 105 -18.57 -6.75 2.66
CA ARG A 105 -19.20 -6.94 3.98
C ARG A 105 -20.60 -6.32 4.04
N LEU A 106 -20.77 -5.11 3.53
CA LEU A 106 -22.09 -4.44 3.48
C LEU A 106 -23.09 -5.21 2.61
N LYS A 107 -22.65 -5.75 1.48
CA LYS A 107 -23.49 -6.61 0.63
C LYS A 107 -23.93 -7.87 1.36
N LEU A 108 -23.04 -8.49 2.15
CA LEU A 108 -23.38 -9.64 2.99
C LEU A 108 -24.48 -9.28 4.00
N ILE A 109 -24.33 -8.16 4.72
CA ILE A 109 -25.31 -7.67 5.72
C ILE A 109 -26.68 -7.41 5.07
N ASN A 110 -26.69 -6.77 3.90
CA ASN A 110 -27.92 -6.44 3.18
C ASN A 110 -28.63 -7.69 2.61
N GLN A 111 -27.92 -8.80 2.37
CA GLN A 111 -28.52 -10.07 1.96
C GLN A 111 -29.15 -10.84 3.13
N THR A 112 -28.72 -10.60 4.37
CA THR A 112 -29.23 -11.27 5.58
C THR A 112 -30.50 -10.65 6.18
N ARG A 113 -31.12 -9.63 5.58
CA ARG A 113 -32.46 -9.16 6.00
C ARG A 113 -33.55 -9.91 5.24
N PRO A 114 -34.31 -10.83 5.89
CA PRO A 114 -35.55 -11.30 5.31
C PRO A 114 -36.59 -10.17 5.40
N LEU A 115 -37.39 -10.02 4.35
CA LEU A 115 -38.67 -9.30 4.35
C LEU A 115 -39.67 -9.98 5.29
#